data_AF-A0AAJ2MET4-F1
#
_entry.id   AF-A0AAJ2MET4-F1
#
_cell.length_a   1.000
_cell.length_b   1.000
_cell.length_c   1.000
_cell.angle_alpha   90.00
_cell.angle_beta   90.00
_cell.angle_gamma   90.00
#
_symmetry.space_group_name_H-M   'P 1'
#
loop_
_entity.id
_entity.type
_entity.pdbx_description
1 polymer ?
#
loop_
_entity_poly.entity_id
_entity_poly.type
_entity_poly.pdbx_seq_one_letter_code
_entity_poly.pdbx_strand_id
1 'polypeptide(L)'
;MPSTQNTRAPFSIAPDTIQGIVIFGTSMDFESQASMDRGCWNGSEFCSPSIDALSAPVSDDWVVDDDFVIAVLGAGFGENVSDEERNFWLKTYRANYTGDEGRRRLRTSTINLRDRDGLEARLNEVKYPVLWLQGTADQVYSVANAEHGISQFTQSPSAELQIVDGGQHFLTASHPDIANTAVRAFVERWT
;
A
#
# COMPACT_ATOMS: atom_id res chain seq x y z
N MET A 1 -25.90 -27.43 -29.18
CA MET A 1 -25.84 -26.81 -27.84
C MET A 1 -24.42 -26.33 -27.62
N PRO A 2 -24.14 -25.04 -27.42
CA PRO A 2 -22.84 -24.61 -26.94
C PRO A 2 -22.81 -24.71 -25.42
N SER A 3 -21.84 -25.45 -24.90
CA SER A 3 -21.55 -25.61 -23.49
C SER A 3 -20.99 -24.32 -22.90
N THR A 4 -21.74 -23.66 -22.03
CA THR A 4 -21.19 -22.62 -21.15
C THR A 4 -20.59 -23.30 -19.92
N GLN A 5 -19.31 -23.68 -20.01
CA GLN A 5 -18.53 -23.99 -18.82
C GLN A 5 -18.40 -22.70 -18.01
N ASN A 6 -19.18 -22.62 -16.94
CA ASN A 6 -19.20 -21.51 -16.01
C ASN A 6 -18.04 -21.70 -15.02
N THR A 7 -16.84 -21.28 -15.42
CA THR A 7 -15.65 -21.26 -14.55
C THR A 7 -15.70 -20.01 -13.67
N ARG A 8 -16.53 -20.04 -12.62
CA ARG A 8 -16.69 -18.93 -11.66
C ARG A 8 -15.50 -18.88 -10.70
N ALA A 9 -14.90 -17.70 -10.52
CA ALA A 9 -13.90 -17.45 -9.50
C ALA A 9 -14.60 -17.26 -8.14
N PRO A 10 -14.41 -18.16 -7.14
CA PRO A 10 -15.22 -18.17 -5.93
C PRO A 10 -14.83 -17.13 -4.85
N PHE A 11 -13.79 -16.31 -5.07
CA PHE A 11 -13.20 -15.50 -4.00
C PHE A 11 -13.27 -13.97 -4.14
N SER A 12 -13.72 -13.43 -5.27
CA SER A 12 -13.87 -11.98 -5.41
C SER A 12 -15.25 -11.51 -4.96
N ILE A 13 -15.33 -10.44 -4.17
CA ILE A 13 -16.59 -9.75 -3.90
C ILE A 13 -17.04 -9.13 -5.23
N ALA A 14 -18.25 -9.49 -5.69
CA ALA A 14 -18.84 -9.01 -6.95
C ALA A 14 -17.96 -9.26 -8.21
N PRO A 15 -17.71 -10.54 -8.56
CA PRO A 15 -16.83 -10.87 -9.68
C PRO A 15 -17.36 -10.39 -11.04
N ASP A 16 -18.66 -10.15 -11.15
CA ASP A 16 -19.30 -9.66 -12.37
C ASP A 16 -19.20 -8.13 -12.54
N THR A 17 -18.62 -7.42 -11.56
CA THR A 17 -18.49 -5.96 -11.57
C THR A 17 -17.06 -5.49 -11.81
N ILE A 18 -16.06 -6.28 -11.41
CA ILE A 18 -14.65 -5.90 -11.54
C ILE A 18 -14.19 -6.14 -12.97
N GLN A 19 -13.65 -5.10 -13.62
CA GLN A 19 -13.12 -5.16 -14.99
C GLN A 19 -11.58 -5.20 -15.03
N GLY A 20 -10.92 -4.82 -13.95
CA GLY A 20 -9.47 -4.79 -13.82
C GLY A 20 -9.03 -4.32 -12.44
N ILE A 21 -7.75 -4.53 -12.14
CA ILE A 21 -7.13 -4.14 -10.87
C ILE A 21 -5.92 -3.26 -11.19
N VAL A 22 -5.83 -2.09 -10.56
CA VAL A 22 -4.63 -1.25 -10.60
C VAL A 22 -4.02 -1.15 -9.21
N ILE A 23 -2.73 -1.42 -9.11
CA ILE A 23 -1.96 -1.53 -7.87
C ILE A 23 -0.79 -0.54 -7.93
N PHE A 24 -0.48 0.11 -6.81
CA PHE A 24 0.63 1.04 -6.68
C PHE A 24 1.42 0.72 -5.41
N GLY A 25 2.75 0.69 -5.52
CA GLY A 25 3.66 0.77 -4.37
C GLY A 25 3.22 -0.04 -3.16
N THR A 26 2.87 -1.31 -3.33
CA THR A 26 2.30 -2.14 -2.26
C THR A 26 2.98 -3.51 -2.18
N SER A 27 2.55 -4.34 -1.24
CA SER A 27 2.90 -5.75 -1.16
C SER A 27 1.64 -6.60 -1.09
N MET A 28 1.72 -7.81 -1.64
CA MET A 28 0.71 -8.86 -1.45
C MET A 28 1.07 -9.82 -0.31
N ASP A 29 2.25 -9.64 0.26
CA ASP A 29 2.72 -10.38 1.42
C ASP A 29 2.39 -9.64 2.72
N PHE A 30 2.43 -10.35 3.84
CA PHE A 30 2.21 -9.80 5.19
C PHE A 30 3.49 -9.23 5.82
N GLU A 31 4.51 -8.89 5.01
CA GLU A 31 5.85 -8.49 5.48
C GLU A 31 6.61 -9.63 6.17
N SER A 32 6.51 -10.81 5.58
CA SER A 32 7.27 -11.99 5.97
C SER A 32 8.78 -11.79 5.82
N GLN A 33 9.55 -12.73 6.39
CA GLN A 33 11.01 -12.80 6.18
C GLN A 33 11.37 -12.82 4.69
N ALA A 34 10.59 -13.50 3.84
CA ALA A 34 10.86 -13.54 2.41
C ALA A 34 10.67 -12.18 1.73
N SER A 35 9.76 -11.32 2.22
CA SER A 35 9.62 -9.95 1.72
C SER A 35 10.80 -9.08 2.16
N MET A 36 11.24 -9.23 3.43
CA MET A 36 12.43 -8.54 3.93
C MET A 36 13.71 -8.97 3.19
N ASP A 37 13.87 -10.26 2.89
CA ASP A 37 15.00 -10.78 2.10
C ASP A 37 15.03 -10.21 0.67
N ARG A 38 13.88 -9.77 0.15
CA ARG A 38 13.76 -9.03 -1.13
C ARG A 38 14.01 -7.53 -0.98
N GLY A 39 14.35 -7.04 0.19
CA GLY A 39 14.66 -5.64 0.46
C GLY A 39 13.46 -4.77 0.83
N CYS A 40 12.33 -5.35 1.23
CA CYS A 40 11.26 -4.57 1.86
C CYS A 40 11.61 -4.23 3.31
N TRP A 41 10.94 -3.20 3.83
CA TRP A 41 11.09 -2.80 5.23
C TRP A 41 10.62 -3.88 6.23
N ASN A 42 11.03 -3.73 7.49
CA ASN A 42 10.53 -4.51 8.61
C ASN A 42 9.40 -3.75 9.32
N GLY A 43 8.16 -3.94 8.85
CA GLY A 43 7.00 -3.24 9.42
C GLY A 43 6.73 -3.60 10.89
N SER A 44 7.12 -4.80 11.34
CA SER A 44 7.03 -5.19 12.75
C SER A 44 7.94 -4.37 13.66
N GLU A 45 9.20 -4.23 13.27
CA GLU A 45 10.17 -3.40 13.99
C GLU A 45 9.79 -1.92 13.95
N PHE A 46 9.30 -1.43 12.80
CA PHE A 46 8.86 -0.04 12.67
C PHE A 46 7.63 0.28 13.53
N CYS A 47 6.61 -0.59 13.53
CA CYS A 47 5.32 -0.29 14.15
C CYS A 47 5.29 -0.55 15.66
N SER A 48 6.04 -1.54 16.15
CA SER A 48 5.94 -1.99 17.56
C SER A 48 6.25 -0.91 18.60
N PRO A 49 7.28 -0.05 18.44
CA PRO A 49 7.55 1.03 19.39
C PRO A 49 6.37 2.00 19.55
N SER A 50 5.75 2.41 18.43
CA SER A 50 4.60 3.31 18.46
C SER A 50 3.37 2.64 19.05
N ILE A 51 3.14 1.36 18.75
CA ILE A 51 2.09 0.57 19.38
C ILE A 51 2.29 0.63 20.90
N ASP A 52 3.43 0.20 21.42
CA ASP A 52 3.69 0.14 22.86
C ASP A 52 3.58 1.51 23.54
N ALA A 53 4.13 2.56 22.92
CA ALA A 53 4.02 3.94 23.42
C ALA A 53 2.57 4.43 23.51
N LEU A 54 1.71 3.99 22.59
CA LEU A 54 0.30 4.35 22.55
C LEU A 54 -0.57 3.40 23.37
N SER A 55 -0.05 2.52 24.22
CA SER A 55 -0.84 1.48 24.92
C SER A 55 -1.71 2.01 26.06
N ALA A 56 -1.28 3.07 26.76
CA ALA A 56 -1.97 3.65 27.91
C ALA A 56 -2.88 4.83 27.51
N PRO A 57 -3.92 5.15 28.30
CA PRO A 57 -4.70 6.37 28.12
C PRO A 57 -3.85 7.63 28.27
N VAL A 58 -4.24 8.69 27.56
CA VAL A 58 -3.59 10.00 27.57
C VAL A 58 -4.56 11.11 27.99
N SER A 59 -4.04 12.30 28.28
CA SER A 59 -4.84 13.48 28.60
C SER A 59 -5.54 14.07 27.36
N ASP A 60 -6.51 14.95 27.59
CA ASP A 60 -7.30 15.58 26.53
C ASP A 60 -6.48 16.52 25.62
N ASP A 61 -5.37 17.05 26.13
CA ASP A 61 -4.43 17.92 25.39
C ASP A 61 -3.34 17.16 24.65
N TRP A 62 -3.31 15.82 24.76
CA TRP A 62 -2.38 15.00 24.00
C TRP A 62 -2.57 15.19 22.50
N VAL A 63 -1.45 15.20 21.77
CA VAL A 63 -1.39 15.17 20.31
C VAL A 63 -0.30 14.19 19.89
N VAL A 64 -0.45 13.61 18.69
CA VAL A 64 0.58 12.76 18.10
C VAL A 64 1.93 13.50 17.98
N ASP A 65 3.00 12.75 18.22
CA ASP A 65 4.38 13.23 18.13
C ASP A 65 4.76 13.58 16.68
N ASP A 66 5.44 14.72 16.50
CA ASP A 66 5.87 15.19 15.18
C ASP A 66 6.87 14.25 14.52
N ASP A 67 7.76 13.62 15.30
CA ASP A 67 8.79 12.70 14.79
C ASP A 67 8.13 11.47 14.15
N PHE A 68 7.02 11.00 14.75
CA PHE A 68 6.21 9.93 14.15
C PHE A 68 5.67 10.35 12.79
N VAL A 69 5.11 11.55 12.68
CA VAL A 69 4.56 12.07 11.42
C VAL A 69 5.66 12.23 10.38
N ILE A 70 6.81 12.78 10.76
CA ILE A 70 7.96 12.98 9.87
C ILE A 70 8.49 11.63 9.36
N ALA A 71 8.56 10.61 10.20
CA ALA A 71 8.95 9.27 9.79
C ALA A 71 8.00 8.68 8.73
N VAL A 72 6.69 8.83 8.92
CA VAL A 72 5.68 8.39 7.93
C VAL A 72 5.80 9.16 6.61
N LEU A 73 6.03 10.47 6.66
CA LEU A 73 6.25 11.27 5.46
C LEU A 73 7.52 10.87 4.71
N GLY A 74 8.61 10.59 5.44
CA GLY A 74 9.85 10.11 4.85
C GLY A 74 9.67 8.78 4.12
N ALA A 75 8.98 7.82 4.74
CA ALA A 75 8.69 6.52 4.12
C ALA A 75 7.79 6.66 2.87
N GLY A 76 6.83 7.60 2.90
CA GLY A 76 5.85 7.81 1.84
C GLY A 76 6.35 8.64 0.64
N PHE A 77 6.92 9.81 0.92
CA PHE A 77 7.31 10.82 -0.06
C PHE A 77 8.82 10.88 -0.32
N GLY A 78 9.62 10.13 0.44
CA GLY A 78 11.08 10.21 0.43
C GLY A 78 11.61 11.38 1.25
N GLU A 79 12.91 11.64 1.15
CA GLU A 79 13.61 12.61 2.00
C GLU A 79 13.33 14.08 1.64
N ASN A 80 12.85 14.35 0.43
CA ASN A 80 12.72 15.70 -0.14
C ASN A 80 11.32 16.31 0.02
N VAL A 81 10.71 16.14 1.20
CA VAL A 81 9.40 16.75 1.51
C VAL A 81 9.58 18.24 1.78
N SER A 82 8.81 19.09 1.08
CA SER A 82 8.85 20.54 1.28
C SER A 82 8.37 20.93 2.68
N ASP A 83 8.81 22.09 3.18
CA ASP A 83 8.36 22.59 4.48
C ASP A 83 6.84 22.87 4.49
N GLU A 84 6.28 23.29 3.36
CA GLU A 84 4.84 23.49 3.21
C GLU A 84 4.07 22.17 3.38
N GLU A 85 4.48 21.13 2.65
CA GLU A 85 3.87 19.79 2.72
C GLU A 85 4.02 19.20 4.13
N ARG A 86 5.22 19.32 4.73
CA ARG A 86 5.48 18.87 6.11
C ARG A 86 4.57 19.59 7.11
N ASN A 87 4.47 20.91 7.04
CA ASN A 87 3.63 21.70 7.94
C ASN A 87 2.14 21.36 7.78
N PHE A 88 1.69 21.12 6.54
CA PHE A 88 0.32 20.68 6.27
C PHE A 88 0.02 19.35 6.96
N TRP A 89 0.88 18.35 6.80
CA TRP A 89 0.68 17.03 7.40
C TRP A 89 0.81 17.03 8.91
N LEU A 90 1.77 17.77 9.49
CA LEU A 90 1.87 17.94 10.94
C LEU A 90 0.58 18.53 11.53
N LYS A 91 0.04 19.58 10.92
CA LYS A 91 -1.24 20.17 11.34
C LYS A 91 -2.39 19.17 11.21
N THR A 92 -2.45 18.43 10.11
CA THR A 92 -3.51 17.44 9.84
C THR A 92 -3.47 16.29 10.83
N TYR A 93 -2.28 15.75 11.12
CA TYR A 93 -2.09 14.66 12.07
C TYR A 93 -2.46 15.08 13.49
N ARG A 94 -2.01 16.25 13.96
CA ARG A 94 -2.37 16.75 15.30
C ARG A 94 -3.88 16.99 15.45
N ALA A 95 -4.55 17.47 14.40
CA ALA A 95 -5.99 17.67 14.42
C ALA A 95 -6.78 16.35 14.44
N ASN A 96 -6.27 15.31 13.76
CA ASN A 96 -6.94 14.01 13.66
C ASN A 96 -6.64 13.09 14.85
N TYR A 97 -5.44 13.18 15.41
CA TYR A 97 -4.93 12.37 16.50
C TYR A 97 -4.66 13.25 17.72
N THR A 98 -5.74 13.63 18.40
CA THR A 98 -5.73 14.39 19.66
C THR A 98 -6.60 13.73 20.72
N GLY A 99 -6.21 13.87 21.99
CA GLY A 99 -6.84 13.21 23.13
C GLY A 99 -6.78 11.67 23.07
N ASP A 100 -7.44 11.01 24.02
CA ASP A 100 -7.40 9.55 24.10
C ASP A 100 -8.07 8.86 22.90
N GLU A 101 -9.10 9.46 22.31
CA GLU A 101 -9.76 8.93 21.12
C GLU A 101 -8.84 8.97 19.90
N GLY A 102 -8.11 10.07 19.70
CA GLY A 102 -7.09 10.18 18.67
C GLY A 102 -5.97 9.15 18.85
N ARG A 103 -5.48 8.99 20.08
CA ARG A 103 -4.48 7.96 20.42
C ARG A 103 -4.99 6.55 20.12
N ARG A 104 -6.22 6.19 20.50
CA ARG A 104 -6.82 4.87 20.19
C ARG A 104 -6.90 4.62 18.70
N ARG A 105 -7.32 5.63 17.93
CA ARG A 105 -7.38 5.55 16.46
C ARG A 105 -6.00 5.27 15.88
N LEU A 106 -4.99 6.06 16.26
CA LEU A 106 -3.62 5.90 15.79
C LEU A 106 -3.08 4.51 16.12
N ARG A 107 -3.19 4.09 17.39
CA ARG A 107 -2.78 2.75 17.83
C ARG A 107 -3.45 1.66 17.00
N THR A 108 -4.76 1.76 16.79
CA THR A 108 -5.52 0.74 16.03
C THR A 108 -5.05 0.69 14.59
N SER A 109 -4.86 1.84 13.93
CA SER A 109 -4.31 1.85 12.57
C SER A 109 -2.90 1.27 12.49
N THR A 110 -2.04 1.55 13.46
CA THR A 110 -0.67 1.00 13.49
C THR A 110 -0.66 -0.51 13.74
N ILE A 111 -1.55 -1.02 14.61
CA ILE A 111 -1.75 -2.47 14.78
C ILE A 111 -2.23 -3.09 13.47
N ASN A 112 -3.22 -2.50 12.81
CA ASN A 112 -3.74 -3.02 11.55
C ASN A 112 -2.69 -3.00 10.44
N LEU A 113 -1.78 -2.02 10.44
CA LEU A 113 -0.63 -2.03 9.55
C LEU A 113 0.26 -3.24 9.90
N ARG A 114 0.76 -3.34 11.13
CA ARG A 114 1.68 -4.40 11.55
C ARG A 114 1.15 -5.83 11.37
N ASP A 115 -0.10 -6.05 11.74
CA ASP A 115 -0.69 -7.40 11.93
C ASP A 115 -1.62 -7.80 10.76
N ARG A 116 -1.43 -7.22 9.57
CA ARG A 116 -2.25 -7.55 8.40
C ARG A 116 -1.87 -8.88 7.77
N ASP A 117 -2.86 -9.58 7.24
CA ASP A 117 -2.66 -10.82 6.49
C ASP A 117 -2.16 -10.57 5.06
N GLY A 118 -1.52 -11.60 4.50
CA GLY A 118 -1.09 -11.64 3.11
C GLY A 118 -2.19 -12.16 2.18
N LEU A 119 -2.06 -11.83 0.90
CA LEU A 119 -2.96 -12.22 -0.19
C LEU A 119 -2.32 -13.22 -1.16
N GLU A 120 -1.01 -13.49 -1.07
CA GLU A 120 -0.27 -14.30 -2.05
C GLU A 120 -0.94 -15.63 -2.41
N ALA A 121 -1.46 -16.35 -1.41
CA ALA A 121 -2.11 -17.65 -1.58
C ALA A 121 -3.42 -17.61 -2.40
N ARG A 122 -3.93 -16.42 -2.76
CA ARG A 122 -5.19 -16.22 -3.48
C ARG A 122 -4.98 -15.51 -4.82
N LEU A 123 -3.78 -15.00 -5.11
CA LEU A 123 -3.51 -14.22 -6.33
C LEU A 123 -3.66 -15.05 -7.60
N ASN A 124 -3.40 -16.35 -7.51
CA ASN A 124 -3.60 -17.29 -8.62
C ASN A 124 -5.07 -17.46 -9.02
N GLU A 125 -6.03 -16.96 -8.24
CA GLU A 125 -7.47 -17.05 -8.58
C GLU A 125 -7.99 -15.79 -9.29
N VAL A 126 -7.19 -14.73 -9.38
CA VAL A 126 -7.58 -13.47 -10.03
C VAL A 126 -7.76 -13.70 -11.53
N LYS A 127 -8.95 -13.36 -12.05
CA LYS A 127 -9.35 -13.53 -13.46
C LYS A 127 -9.42 -12.23 -14.24
N TYR A 128 -9.01 -11.12 -13.63
CA TYR A 128 -9.07 -9.78 -14.21
C TYR A 128 -7.69 -9.33 -14.64
N PRO A 129 -7.57 -8.46 -15.65
CA PRO A 129 -6.31 -7.82 -15.96
C PRO A 129 -5.79 -7.04 -14.74
N VAL A 130 -4.49 -7.02 -14.56
CA VAL A 130 -3.79 -6.40 -13.45
C VAL A 130 -2.70 -5.49 -14.01
N LEU A 131 -2.70 -4.24 -13.56
CA LEU A 131 -1.59 -3.30 -13.74
C LEU A 131 -1.00 -2.99 -12.37
N TRP A 132 0.31 -3.14 -12.23
CA TRP A 132 1.05 -2.78 -11.04
C TRP A 132 2.11 -1.74 -11.40
N LEU A 133 2.12 -0.59 -10.71
CA LEU A 133 3.20 0.38 -10.80
C LEU A 133 4.07 0.33 -9.53
N GLN A 134 5.37 0.16 -9.71
CA GLN A 134 6.33 0.12 -8.59
C GLN A 134 7.42 1.17 -8.78
N GLY A 135 7.64 1.97 -7.73
CA GLY A 135 8.72 2.95 -7.69
C GLY A 135 10.06 2.32 -7.35
N THR A 136 11.13 2.80 -7.96
CA THR A 136 12.51 2.37 -7.65
C THR A 136 13.09 3.03 -6.38
N ALA A 137 12.48 4.13 -5.93
CA ALA A 137 12.84 4.84 -4.70
C ALA A 137 11.85 4.57 -3.55
N ASP A 138 10.92 3.63 -3.72
CA ASP A 138 10.03 3.17 -2.66
C ASP A 138 10.86 2.52 -1.54
N GLN A 139 10.86 3.16 -0.36
CA GLN A 139 11.61 2.70 0.81
C GLN A 139 10.89 1.58 1.59
N VAL A 140 9.61 1.35 1.28
CA VAL A 140 8.76 0.39 1.98
C VAL A 140 8.77 -0.95 1.25
N TYR A 141 8.55 -0.92 -0.08
CA TYR A 141 8.50 -2.11 -0.92
C TYR A 141 9.43 -2.03 -2.11
N SER A 142 10.24 -3.08 -2.28
CA SER A 142 11.22 -3.14 -3.35
C SER A 142 10.64 -3.55 -4.71
N VAL A 143 11.37 -3.25 -5.78
CA VAL A 143 11.09 -3.77 -7.13
C VAL A 143 11.07 -5.30 -7.15
N ALA A 144 12.03 -5.95 -6.48
CA ALA A 144 12.09 -7.41 -6.43
C ALA A 144 10.85 -8.04 -5.77
N ASN A 145 10.26 -7.36 -4.78
CA ASN A 145 9.00 -7.78 -4.16
C ASN A 145 7.81 -7.62 -5.12
N ALA A 146 7.76 -6.53 -5.89
CA ALA A 146 6.73 -6.35 -6.91
C ALA A 146 6.85 -7.35 -8.07
N GLU A 147 8.07 -7.67 -8.51
CA GLU A 147 8.35 -8.71 -9.51
C GLU A 147 7.88 -10.08 -9.02
N HIS A 148 8.11 -10.40 -7.74
CA HIS A 148 7.55 -11.60 -7.14
C HIS A 148 6.02 -11.57 -7.14
N GLY A 149 5.41 -10.50 -6.61
CA GLY A 149 3.96 -10.36 -6.48
C GLY A 149 3.22 -10.44 -7.81
N ILE A 150 3.69 -9.74 -8.84
CA ILE A 150 3.04 -9.74 -10.16
C ILE A 150 3.07 -11.14 -10.80
N SER A 151 4.12 -11.93 -10.55
CA SER A 151 4.26 -13.29 -11.10
C SER A 151 3.21 -14.27 -10.56
N GLN A 152 2.58 -13.97 -9.44
CA GLN A 152 1.60 -14.84 -8.80
C GLN A 152 0.20 -14.77 -9.43
N PHE A 153 -0.08 -13.76 -10.26
CA PHE A 153 -1.36 -13.59 -10.97
C PHE A 153 -1.50 -14.54 -12.17
N THR A 154 -1.22 -15.83 -11.97
CA THR A 154 -1.09 -16.86 -13.02
C THR A 154 -2.37 -17.15 -13.80
N GLN A 155 -3.54 -16.76 -13.30
CA GLN A 155 -4.82 -16.92 -14.00
C GLN A 155 -5.40 -15.60 -14.52
N SER A 156 -4.66 -14.49 -14.38
CA SER A 156 -5.04 -13.22 -14.96
C SER A 156 -4.84 -13.25 -16.49
N PRO A 157 -5.75 -12.64 -17.28
CA PRO A 157 -5.56 -12.49 -18.72
C PRO A 157 -4.39 -11.55 -19.09
N SER A 158 -3.98 -10.65 -18.18
CA SER A 158 -2.77 -9.83 -18.33
C SER A 158 -2.32 -9.33 -16.96
N ALA A 159 -1.06 -9.57 -16.60
CA ALA A 159 -0.45 -9.05 -15.38
C ALA A 159 0.80 -8.25 -15.76
N GLU A 160 0.69 -6.92 -15.72
CA GLU A 160 1.71 -5.98 -16.20
C GLU A 160 2.33 -5.23 -15.02
N LEU A 161 3.65 -5.33 -14.87
CA LEU A 161 4.43 -4.54 -13.92
C LEU A 161 5.17 -3.43 -14.67
N GLN A 162 4.91 -2.18 -14.27
CA GLN A 162 5.60 -1.00 -14.75
C GLN A 162 6.50 -0.44 -13.64
N ILE A 163 7.80 -0.44 -13.90
CA ILE A 163 8.79 0.15 -13.00
C ILE A 163 8.91 1.64 -13.28
N VAL A 164 8.82 2.47 -12.24
CA VAL A 164 8.91 3.93 -12.30
C VAL A 164 10.23 4.36 -11.68
N ASP A 165 11.15 4.84 -12.53
CA ASP A 165 12.42 5.41 -12.08
C ASP A 165 12.18 6.62 -11.17
N GLY A 166 12.87 6.68 -10.02
CA GLY A 166 12.67 7.69 -8.98
C GLY A 166 11.35 7.62 -8.20
N GLY A 167 10.44 6.70 -8.55
CA GLY A 167 9.12 6.56 -7.92
C GLY A 167 9.19 6.30 -6.41
N GLN A 168 8.48 7.09 -5.61
CA GLN A 168 8.36 6.92 -4.15
C GLN A 168 7.19 6.01 -3.79
N HIS A 169 7.08 5.62 -2.52
CA HIS A 169 5.99 4.77 -2.01
C HIS A 169 4.59 5.35 -2.29
N PHE A 170 4.40 6.65 -2.03
CA PHE A 170 3.21 7.39 -2.46
C PHE A 170 3.32 7.77 -3.94
N LEU A 171 3.31 6.76 -4.81
CA LEU A 171 3.64 6.89 -6.22
C LEU A 171 2.70 7.83 -6.98
N THR A 172 1.41 7.80 -6.66
CA THR A 172 0.40 8.69 -7.26
C THR A 172 0.57 10.15 -6.87
N ALA A 173 1.31 10.44 -5.80
CA ALA A 173 1.64 11.80 -5.39
C ALA A 173 3.02 12.25 -5.88
N SER A 174 4.02 11.34 -5.88
CA SER A 174 5.38 11.67 -6.34
C SER A 174 5.49 11.71 -7.87
N HIS A 175 4.79 10.82 -8.58
CA HIS A 175 4.83 10.70 -10.05
C HIS A 175 3.41 10.65 -10.64
N PRO A 176 2.57 11.66 -10.38
CA PRO A 176 1.16 11.66 -10.77
C PRO A 176 0.96 11.52 -12.27
N ASP A 177 1.78 12.19 -13.10
CA ASP A 177 1.62 12.15 -14.56
C ASP A 177 1.86 10.74 -15.13
N ILE A 178 2.87 10.04 -14.62
CA ILE A 178 3.19 8.66 -15.02
C ILE A 178 2.06 7.72 -14.56
N ALA A 179 1.64 7.85 -13.30
CA ALA A 179 0.56 7.05 -12.73
C ALA A 179 -0.76 7.25 -13.49
N ASN A 180 -1.16 8.50 -13.71
CA ASN A 180 -2.40 8.85 -14.41
C ASN A 180 -2.39 8.37 -15.87
N THR A 181 -1.25 8.51 -16.56
CA THR A 181 -1.11 8.03 -17.95
C THR A 181 -1.26 6.51 -18.03
N ALA A 182 -0.60 5.77 -17.13
CA ALA A 182 -0.69 4.31 -17.09
C ALA A 182 -2.10 3.82 -16.76
N VAL A 183 -2.75 4.42 -15.75
CA VAL A 183 -4.14 4.12 -15.37
C VAL A 183 -5.07 4.36 -16.54
N ARG A 184 -4.96 5.52 -17.20
CA ARG A 184 -5.80 5.86 -18.35
C ARG A 184 -5.63 4.85 -19.48
N ALA A 185 -4.39 4.51 -19.84
CA ALA A 185 -4.11 3.53 -20.89
C ALA A 185 -4.65 2.13 -20.53
N PHE A 186 -4.61 1.75 -19.26
CA PHE A 186 -5.17 0.50 -18.78
C PHE A 186 -6.71 0.49 -18.88
N VAL A 187 -7.36 1.55 -18.41
CA VAL A 187 -8.81 1.70 -18.53
C VAL A 187 -9.23 1.65 -20.00
N GLU A 188 -8.62 2.45 -20.87
CA GLU A 188 -8.92 2.47 -22.32
C GLU A 188 -8.72 1.11 -23.01
N ARG A 189 -7.87 0.24 -22.47
CA ARG A 189 -7.64 -1.11 -23.01
C ARG A 189 -8.71 -2.12 -22.57
N TRP A 190 -9.24 -1.97 -21.35
CA TRP A 190 -10.06 -3.00 -20.69
C TRP A 190 -11.51 -2.58 -20.41
N THR A 191 -11.89 -1.34 -20.73
CA THR A 191 -13.28 -0.83 -20.72
C THR A 191 -13.74 -0.43 -22.11
#